data_AF-A0A4Y2KHH3-F1
#
_entry.id   AF-A0A4Y2KHH3-F1
#
_cell.length_a   1.000
_cell.length_b   1.000
_cell.length_c   1.000
_cell.angle_alpha   90.00
_cell.angle_beta   90.00
_cell.angle_gamma   90.00
#
_symmetry.space_group_name_H-M   'P 1'
#
loop_
_entity.id
_entity.type
_entity.pdbx_description
1 polymer ?
#
loop_
_entity_poly.entity_id
_entity_poly.type
_entity_poly.pdbx_seq_one_letter_code
_entity_poly.pdbx_strand_id
1 'polypeptide(L)'
;MLIYYLPVNSVPSMIIMNDLKSVTENDKLVSEIKPYLKRFSELSNEIRDIIVKKQDQRKQQFDRRRRPLYFSPRDKVWATTHPVSEGHSNITNKFVPKRDGPYLILTQKSPTTYAVSRLDFPDETLGTYHVSVLHPVQSRDTQPLSPIKNC
;
A
#
# COMPACT_ATOMS: atom_id res chain seq x y z
N MET A 1 15.59 10.19 -7.65
CA MET A 1 14.28 10.82 -7.38
C MET A 1 13.53 9.92 -6.40
N LEU A 2 13.71 10.15 -5.09
CA LEU A 2 13.17 9.31 -4.02
C LEU A 2 11.74 9.78 -3.73
N ILE A 3 10.75 8.97 -4.14
CA ILE A 3 9.36 9.18 -3.74
C ILE A 3 9.24 8.59 -2.34
N TYR A 4 9.27 9.44 -1.31
CA TYR A 4 8.90 9.05 0.04
C TYR A 4 7.43 8.63 0.02
N TYR A 5 7.18 7.32 -0.04
CA TYR A 5 5.87 6.76 0.27
C TYR A 5 5.67 6.88 1.79
N LEU A 6 5.02 7.95 2.22
CA LEU A 6 4.44 8.00 3.55
C LEU A 6 3.39 6.88 3.65
N PRO A 7 3.43 6.04 4.71
CA PRO A 7 2.41 5.03 4.93
C PRO A 7 1.05 5.72 5.08
N VAL A 8 0.09 5.35 4.23
CA VAL A 8 -1.28 5.91 4.13
C VAL A 8 -2.16 5.53 5.35
N ASN A 9 -1.54 5.22 6.49
CA ASN A 9 -2.23 4.94 7.75
C ASN A 9 -1.71 5.78 8.93
N SER A 10 -0.92 6.84 8.69
CA SER A 10 -0.41 7.68 9.79
C SER A 10 -0.33 9.18 9.49
N VAL A 11 -1.21 9.73 8.65
CA VAL A 11 -1.61 11.13 8.79
C VAL A 11 -3.00 11.29 8.15
N PRO A 12 -4.11 11.33 8.90
CA PRO A 12 -5.15 12.26 8.49
C PRO A 12 -4.44 13.61 8.47
N SER A 13 -4.24 14.19 7.29
CA SER A 13 -3.83 15.60 7.19
C SER A 13 -4.64 16.33 8.23
N MET A 14 -3.95 16.82 9.25
CA MET A 14 -4.50 17.11 10.57
C MET A 14 -5.48 18.27 10.45
N ILE A 15 -6.71 18.00 10.02
CA ILE A 15 -7.85 18.80 10.38
C ILE A 15 -8.16 18.39 11.83
N ILE A 16 -7.23 18.66 12.75
CA ILE A 16 -7.58 18.89 14.14
C ILE A 16 -8.26 20.25 14.14
N MET A 17 -9.49 20.26 13.65
CA MET A 17 -10.46 21.24 14.10
C MET A 17 -11.02 20.62 15.37
N ASN A 18 -10.49 21.07 16.50
CA ASN A 18 -11.02 20.80 17.84
C ASN A 18 -12.55 20.78 17.78
N ASP A 19 -13.19 19.85 18.48
CA ASP A 19 -14.64 19.68 18.43
C ASP A 19 -15.35 20.98 18.86
N LEU A 20 -15.75 21.77 17.85
CA LEU A 20 -16.32 23.10 18.04
C LEU A 20 -17.68 23.02 18.73
N LYS A 21 -18.32 21.85 18.77
CA LYS A 21 -19.56 21.64 19.54
C LYS A 21 -19.39 22.00 21.00
N SER A 22 -18.28 21.55 21.62
CA SER A 22 -17.96 21.86 23.02
C SER A 22 -17.79 23.36 23.31
N VAL A 23 -17.31 24.13 22.32
CA VAL A 23 -17.18 25.59 22.42
C VAL A 23 -18.54 26.25 22.24
N THR A 24 -19.37 25.74 21.33
CA THR A 24 -20.71 26.29 21.04
C THR A 24 -21.71 26.05 22.19
N GLU A 25 -21.53 24.97 22.94
CA GLU A 25 -22.34 24.58 24.12
C GLU A 25 -21.97 25.35 25.40
N ASN A 26 -20.87 26.12 25.41
CA ASN A 26 -20.50 26.92 26.57
C ASN A 26 -21.45 28.12 26.76
N ASP A 27 -22.09 28.19 27.93
CA ASP A 27 -23.07 29.23 28.27
C ASP A 27 -22.48 30.64 28.41
N LYS A 28 -21.14 30.76 28.52
CA LYS A 28 -20.43 32.04 28.67
C LYS A 28 -20.28 32.86 27.38
N LEU A 29 -20.70 32.34 26.23
CA LEU A 29 -20.61 33.07 24.97
C LEU A 29 -21.76 34.07 24.78
N VAL A 30 -21.43 35.25 24.25
CA VAL A 30 -22.40 36.30 23.93
C VAL A 30 -23.46 35.75 22.96
N SER A 31 -24.74 36.00 23.25
CA SER A 31 -25.89 35.51 22.45
C SER A 31 -25.80 35.86 20.96
N GLU A 32 -25.16 36.98 20.64
CA GLU A 32 -24.92 37.44 19.27
C GLU A 32 -23.92 36.58 18.49
N ILE A 33 -22.95 35.95 19.16
CA ILE A 33 -21.88 35.16 18.53
C ILE A 33 -22.29 33.69 18.35
N LYS A 34 -23.11 33.16 19.27
CA LYS A 34 -23.63 31.78 19.23
C LYS A 34 -24.20 31.35 17.85
N PRO A 35 -25.05 32.12 17.15
CA PRO A 35 -25.60 31.69 15.86
C PRO A 35 -24.55 31.56 14.76
N TYR A 36 -23.52 32.40 14.75
CA TYR A 36 -22.42 32.32 13.78
C TYR A 36 -21.57 31.08 13.99
N LEU A 37 -21.25 30.76 15.25
CA LEU A 37 -20.50 29.56 15.59
C LEU A 37 -21.27 28.28 15.23
N LYS A 38 -22.59 28.26 15.46
CA LYS A 38 -23.44 27.15 15.04
C LYS A 38 -23.37 26.94 13.53
N ARG A 39 -23.58 27.98 12.72
CA ARG A 39 -23.47 27.91 11.25
C ARG A 39 -22.09 27.45 10.80
N PHE A 40 -21.02 27.94 11.43
CA PHE A 40 -19.66 27.52 11.11
C PHE A 40 -19.41 26.05 11.44
N SER A 41 -19.95 25.55 12.56
CA SER A 41 -19.86 24.15 12.94
C SER A 41 -20.60 23.23 11.96
N GLU A 42 -21.80 23.64 11.53
CA GLU A 42 -22.61 22.93 10.54
C GLU A 42 -21.90 22.87 9.19
N LEU A 43 -21.41 24.01 8.69
CA LEU A 43 -20.63 24.08 7.46
C LEU A 43 -19.36 23.23 7.51
N SER A 44 -18.67 23.25 8.65
CA SER A 44 -17.46 22.43 8.85
C SER A 44 -17.78 20.94 8.77
N ASN A 45 -18.91 20.50 9.31
CA ASN A 45 -19.37 19.10 9.20
C ASN A 45 -19.70 18.75 7.75
N GLU A 46 -20.41 19.60 7.04
CA GLU A 46 -20.72 19.39 5.61
C GLU A 46 -19.45 19.27 4.76
N ILE A 47 -18.47 20.16 4.99
CA ILE A 47 -17.17 20.11 4.32
C ILE A 47 -16.44 18.79 4.63
N ARG A 48 -16.48 18.30 5.88
CA ARG A 48 -15.88 17.01 6.24
C ARG A 48 -16.51 15.87 5.45
N ASP A 49 -17.84 15.83 5.37
CA ASP A 49 -18.57 14.78 4.65
C ASP A 49 -18.23 14.78 3.16
N ILE A 50 -18.13 15.98 2.56
CA ILE A 50 -17.71 16.14 1.16
C ILE A 50 -16.28 15.63 0.97
N ILE A 51 -15.35 15.97 1.88
CA ILE A 51 -13.95 15.53 1.80
C ILE A 51 -13.87 14.01 1.88
N VAL A 52 -14.53 13.38 2.86
CA VAL A 52 -14.55 11.92 3.02
C VAL A 52 -15.11 11.26 1.76
N LYS A 53 -16.27 11.71 1.27
CA LYS A 53 -16.88 11.19 0.05
C LYS A 53 -15.96 11.33 -1.17
N LYS A 54 -15.26 12.46 -1.31
CA LYS A 54 -14.29 12.67 -2.40
C LYS A 54 -13.04 11.82 -2.25
N GLN A 55 -12.57 11.59 -1.03
CA GLN A 55 -11.46 10.67 -0.75
C GLN A 55 -11.84 9.23 -1.14
N ASP A 56 -13.03 8.77 -0.75
CA ASP A 56 -13.53 7.44 -1.10
C ASP A 56 -13.67 7.25 -2.61
N GLN A 57 -14.23 8.25 -3.32
CA GLN A 57 -14.31 8.22 -4.79
C GLN A 57 -12.93 8.11 -5.44
N ARG A 58 -11.94 8.88 -4.97
CA ARG A 58 -10.56 8.80 -5.48
C ARG A 58 -9.94 7.44 -5.20
N LYS A 59 -10.13 6.89 -4.00
CA LYS A 59 -9.63 5.56 -3.62
C LYS A 59 -10.25 4.47 -4.50
N GLN A 60 -11.57 4.48 -4.66
CA GLN A 60 -12.28 3.51 -5.50
C GLN A 60 -11.79 3.55 -6.96
N GLN A 61 -11.61 4.75 -7.51
CA GLN A 61 -11.13 4.92 -8.88
C GLN A 61 -9.69 4.44 -9.05
N PHE A 62 -8.83 4.73 -8.07
CA PHE A 62 -7.43 4.26 -8.06
C PHE A 62 -7.34 2.74 -7.93
N ASP A 63 -8.18 2.14 -7.09
CA ASP A 63 -8.21 0.69 -6.86
C ASP A 63 -8.96 -0.06 -7.98
N ARG A 64 -9.73 0.60 -8.85
CA ARG A 64 -10.58 -0.02 -9.90
C ARG A 64 -9.85 -1.01 -10.82
N ARG A 65 -8.58 -0.74 -11.13
CA ARG A 65 -7.76 -1.60 -12.02
C ARG A 65 -6.77 -2.48 -11.26
N ARG A 66 -6.75 -2.39 -9.93
CA ARG A 66 -5.83 -3.19 -9.11
C ARG A 66 -6.38 -4.60 -9.00
N ARG A 67 -5.50 -5.58 -9.20
CA ARG A 67 -5.80 -6.98 -8.90
C ARG A 67 -5.47 -7.21 -7.43
N PRO A 68 -6.42 -7.67 -6.60
CA PRO A 68 -6.10 -8.02 -5.23
C PRO A 68 -5.09 -9.17 -5.26
N LEU A 69 -3.97 -8.98 -4.58
CA LEU A 69 -2.93 -10.00 -4.43
C LEU A 69 -2.76 -10.25 -2.94
N TYR A 70 -3.16 -11.44 -2.52
CA TYR A 70 -3.04 -11.91 -1.16
C TYR A 70 -2.11 -13.10 -1.14
N PHE A 71 -1.25 -13.16 -0.15
CA PHE A 71 -0.34 -14.26 0.05
C PHE A 71 -0.60 -14.91 1.40
N SER A 72 -0.56 -16.22 1.43
CA SER A 72 -0.58 -17.02 2.64
C SER A 72 0.86 -17.30 3.10
N PRO A 73 1.08 -17.54 4.40
CA PRO A 73 2.36 -18.08 4.86
C PRO A 73 2.77 -19.32 4.05
N ARG A 74 4.05 -19.42 3.71
CA ARG A 74 4.69 -20.43 2.85
C ARG A 74 4.41 -20.32 1.35
N ASP A 75 3.66 -19.31 0.89
CA ASP A 75 3.55 -19.05 -0.54
C ASP A 75 4.90 -18.67 -1.13
N LYS A 76 5.21 -19.22 -2.31
CA LYS A 76 6.43 -18.92 -3.05
C LYS A 76 6.24 -17.66 -3.89
N VAL A 77 7.13 -16.68 -3.70
CA VAL A 77 7.07 -15.37 -4.38
C VAL A 77 8.42 -14.96 -4.95
N TRP A 78 8.39 -14.29 -6.09
CA TRP A 78 9.54 -13.58 -6.65
C TRP A 78 9.58 -12.15 -6.13
N ALA A 79 10.74 -11.66 -5.71
CA ALA A 79 10.92 -10.26 -5.34
C ALA A 79 11.50 -9.46 -6.50
N THR A 80 11.02 -8.24 -6.73
CA THR A 80 11.57 -7.34 -7.76
C THR A 80 12.89 -6.76 -7.27
N THR A 81 13.93 -6.90 -8.08
CA THR A 81 15.28 -6.42 -7.76
C THR A 81 15.51 -5.07 -8.40
N HIS A 82 16.01 -4.11 -7.63
CA HIS A 82 16.47 -2.81 -8.14
C HIS A 82 18.00 -2.75 -8.04
N PRO A 83 18.73 -3.28 -9.03
CA PRO A 83 20.18 -3.22 -9.02
C PRO A 83 20.64 -1.76 -9.08
N VAL A 84 21.51 -1.41 -8.14
CA VAL A 84 22.24 -0.13 -8.15
C VAL A 84 23.33 -0.25 -9.22
N SER A 85 23.50 0.78 -10.04
CA SER A 85 24.57 0.79 -11.04
C SER A 85 25.92 0.95 -10.36
N GLU A 86 26.73 -0.11 -10.36
CA GLU A 86 28.12 -0.06 -9.92
C GLU A 86 29.04 0.00 -11.15
N GLY A 87 29.77 1.11 -11.30
CA GLY A 87 30.61 1.39 -12.48
C GLY A 87 31.80 0.44 -12.65
N HIS A 88 32.16 -0.30 -11.60
CA HIS A 88 33.24 -1.31 -11.61
C HIS A 88 32.72 -2.75 -11.77
N SER A 89 31.41 -2.95 -11.81
CA SER A 89 30.86 -4.28 -12.03
C SER A 89 30.95 -4.63 -13.51
N ASN A 90 31.42 -5.84 -13.82
CA ASN A 90 31.53 -6.33 -15.19
C ASN A 90 30.17 -6.64 -15.84
N ILE A 91 29.07 -6.43 -15.10
CA ILE A 91 27.70 -6.74 -15.53
C ILE A 91 26.91 -5.44 -15.58
N THR A 92 26.46 -5.07 -16.78
CA THR A 92 25.56 -3.92 -16.90
C THR A 92 24.19 -4.25 -16.32
N ASN A 93 23.51 -3.26 -15.74
CA ASN A 93 22.16 -3.38 -15.18
C ASN A 93 21.16 -4.04 -16.17
N LYS A 94 21.36 -3.87 -17.48
CA LYS A 94 20.57 -4.51 -18.54
C LYS A 94 20.53 -6.04 -18.45
N PHE A 95 21.58 -6.66 -17.90
CA PHE A 95 21.72 -8.12 -17.79
C PHE A 95 21.39 -8.67 -16.40
N VAL A 96 21.09 -7.80 -15.42
CA VAL A 96 20.67 -8.25 -14.09
C VAL A 96 19.21 -8.72 -14.17
N PRO A 97 18.88 -9.91 -13.62
CA PRO A 97 17.50 -10.35 -13.52
C PRO A 97 16.62 -9.30 -12.84
N LYS A 98 15.47 -8.99 -13.45
CA LYS A 98 14.51 -8.04 -12.88
C LYS A 98 13.84 -8.54 -11.60
N ARG A 99 13.87 -9.85 -11.39
CA ARG A 99 13.30 -10.52 -10.23
C ARG A 99 14.32 -11.51 -9.69
N ASP A 100 14.37 -11.59 -8.38
CA ASP A 100 15.25 -12.45 -7.64
C ASP A 100 14.43 -13.45 -6.82
N GLY A 101 14.98 -14.66 -6.71
CA GLY A 101 14.59 -15.79 -5.87
C GLY A 101 13.12 -16.21 -5.86
N PRO A 102 12.79 -17.52 -5.84
CA PRO A 102 11.63 -17.88 -5.06
C PRO A 102 11.97 -17.62 -3.58
N TYR A 103 11.11 -16.89 -2.91
CA TYR A 103 11.14 -16.65 -1.48
C TYR A 103 9.85 -17.17 -0.86
N LEU A 104 9.84 -17.37 0.45
CA LEU A 104 8.64 -17.79 1.19
C LEU A 104 8.03 -16.61 1.92
N ILE A 105 6.71 -16.50 1.89
CA ILE A 105 6.00 -15.56 2.74
C ILE A 105 6.01 -16.12 4.17
N LEU A 106 6.49 -15.35 5.13
CA LEU A 106 6.53 -15.79 6.53
C LEU A 106 5.25 -15.36 7.24
N THR A 107 4.98 -14.06 7.27
CA THR A 107 3.77 -13.48 7.89
C THR A 107 3.35 -12.20 7.18
N GLN A 108 2.05 -11.90 7.21
CA GLN A 108 1.53 -10.60 6.80
C GLN A 108 1.72 -9.60 7.95
N LYS A 109 2.47 -8.52 7.70
CA LYS A 109 2.69 -7.44 8.69
C LYS A 109 1.64 -6.33 8.56
N SER A 110 1.15 -6.10 7.34
CA SER A 110 0.06 -5.17 7.03
C SER A 110 -0.70 -5.64 5.78
N PRO A 111 -1.86 -5.05 5.46
CA PRO A 111 -2.64 -5.43 4.27
C PRO A 111 -1.82 -5.44 2.97
N THR A 112 -0.77 -4.62 2.88
CA THR A 112 0.10 -4.51 1.70
C THR A 112 1.55 -4.88 1.95
N THR A 113 1.92 -5.35 3.14
CA THR A 113 3.33 -5.62 3.50
C THR A 113 3.48 -6.99 4.12
N TYR A 114 4.43 -7.76 3.61
CA TYR A 114 4.72 -9.13 4.04
C TYR A 114 6.17 -9.25 4.50
N ALA A 115 6.40 -10.02 5.56
CA ALA A 115 7.72 -10.51 5.90
C ALA A 115 8.02 -11.73 5.03
N VAL A 116 9.22 -11.77 4.46
CA VAL A 116 9.65 -12.77 3.49
C VAL A 116 10.90 -13.47 4.03
N SER A 117 11.02 -14.77 3.79
CA SER A 117 12.16 -15.61 4.18
C SER A 117 12.77 -16.33 2.97
N ARG A 118 14.01 -16.78 3.13
CA ARG A 118 14.69 -17.62 2.14
C ARG A 118 14.14 -19.04 2.18
N LEU A 119 14.30 -19.78 1.07
CA LEU A 119 13.93 -21.19 1.03
C LEU A 119 14.79 -22.03 1.98
N ASP A 120 16.07 -21.69 2.13
CA ASP A 120 17.03 -22.42 2.97
C ASP A 120 16.74 -22.27 4.47
N PHE A 121 16.26 -21.08 4.87
CA PHE A 121 15.94 -20.72 6.24
C PHE A 121 14.51 -20.18 6.32
N PRO A 122 13.50 -21.07 6.31
CA PRO A 122 12.10 -20.68 6.18
C PRO A 122 11.59 -19.87 7.38
N ASP A 123 12.22 -20.01 8.55
CA ASP A 123 11.82 -19.34 9.79
C ASP A 123 12.55 -18.01 10.02
N GLU A 124 13.59 -17.70 9.23
CA GLU A 124 14.36 -16.46 9.35
C GLU A 124 13.83 -15.39 8.39
N THR A 125 13.49 -14.22 8.92
CA THR A 125 13.03 -13.10 8.09
C THR A 125 14.21 -12.48 7.33
N LEU A 126 14.20 -12.58 6.00
CA LEU A 126 15.10 -11.86 5.13
C LEU A 126 14.81 -10.36 5.14
N GLY A 127 13.52 -10.00 5.19
CA GLY A 127 13.09 -8.61 5.20
C GLY A 127 11.59 -8.44 4.99
N THR A 128 11.14 -7.19 4.99
CA THR A 128 9.74 -6.82 4.75
C THR A 128 9.59 -6.18 3.37
N TYR A 129 8.63 -6.68 2.60
CA TYR A 129 8.39 -6.25 1.23
C TYR A 129 6.94 -5.81 1.05
N HIS A 130 6.74 -4.77 0.23
CA HIS A 130 5.42 -4.35 -0.21
C HIS A 130 4.88 -5.31 -1.28
N VAL A 131 3.57 -5.56 -1.30
CA VAL A 131 2.90 -6.49 -2.22
C VAL A 131 3.18 -6.17 -3.70
N SER A 132 3.43 -4.90 -4.04
CA SER A 132 3.72 -4.49 -5.42
C SER A 132 5.07 -4.98 -5.96
N VAL A 133 6.03 -5.28 -5.09
CA VAL A 133 7.34 -5.81 -5.52
C VAL A 133 7.38 -7.34 -5.49
N LEU A 134 6.33 -7.98 -4.97
CA LEU A 134 6.19 -9.42 -4.88
C LEU A 134 5.35 -9.96 -6.03
N HIS A 135 5.75 -11.09 -6.59
CA HIS A 135 5.04 -11.75 -7.68
C HIS A 135 4.84 -13.23 -7.36
N PRO A 136 3.63 -13.78 -7.54
CA PRO A 136 3.40 -15.20 -7.28
C PRO A 136 4.26 -16.07 -8.21
N VAL A 137 4.86 -17.12 -7.66
CA VAL A 137 5.50 -18.16 -8.46
C VAL A 137 4.39 -19.03 -9.04
N GLN A 138 4.19 -18.99 -10.36
CA GLN A 138 3.27 -19.91 -11.01
C GLN A 138 3.93 -21.29 -11.08
N SER A 139 3.31 -22.29 -10.45
CA SER A 139 3.54 -23.69 -10.80
C SER A 139 3.10 -23.84 -12.25
N ARG A 140 4.04 -23.86 -13.20
CA ARG A 140 3.77 -24.51 -14.46
C ARG A 140 3.76 -25.99 -14.12
N ASP A 141 2.60 -26.52 -13.79
CA ASP A 141 2.40 -27.96 -13.79
C ASP A 141 2.99 -28.46 -15.11
N THR A 142 3.92 -29.40 -14.98
CA THR A 142 4.73 -29.94 -16.08
C THR A 142 3.82 -30.73 -17.00
N GLN A 143 2.94 -30.04 -17.74
CA GLN A 143 2.30 -30.61 -18.91
C GLN A 143 3.39 -30.64 -19.99
N PRO A 144 3.85 -31.83 -20.41
CA PRO A 144 4.86 -31.92 -21.46
C PRO A 144 4.33 -31.18 -22.68
N LEU A 145 5.10 -30.21 -23.16
CA LEU A 145 4.79 -29.48 -24.38
C LEU A 145 4.72 -30.51 -25.52
N SER A 146 3.51 -30.84 -25.97
CA SER A 146 3.32 -31.72 -27.11
C SER A 146 3.93 -31.06 -28.35
N PRO A 147 4.68 -31.80 -29.19
CA PRO A 147 5.26 -31.24 -30.41
C PRO A 147 4.19 -30.58 -31.27
N ILE A 148 4.49 -29.39 -31.79
CA ILE A 148 3.66 -28.69 -32.77
C ILE A 148 3.56 -29.59 -34.00
N LYS A 149 2.37 -30.11 -34.29
CA LYS A 149 2.11 -30.85 -35.53
C LYS A 149 2.09 -29.82 -36.66
N ASN A 150 3.14 -29.79 -37.47
CA ASN A 150 3.10 -29.07 -38.73
C ASN A 150 2.13 -29.81 -39.66
N CYS A 151 1.09 -29.11 -40.13
CA CYS A 151 0.19 -29.58 -41.19
C CYS A 151 0.89 -29.52 -42.56
#